data_AF-A0A8J5CT67-F1
#
_entry.id   AF-A0A8J5CT67-F1
#
_cell.length_a   1.000
_cell.length_b   1.000
_cell.length_c   1.000
_cell.angle_alpha   90.00
_cell.angle_beta   90.00
_cell.angle_gamma   90.00
#
_symmetry.space_group_name_H-M   'P 1'
#
loop_
_entity.id
_entity.type
_entity.pdbx_description
1 polymer ?
#
loop_
_entity_poly.entity_id
_entity_poly.type
_entity_poly.pdbx_seq_one_letter_code
_entity_poly.pdbx_strand_id
1 'polypeptide(L)'
;MVAPLWPAQPWFSELKAWCPPLFLYWPSFSPGQASFHLEATRLEFLRTSLRRTVSDTVAEDMLAALRPSSTRQYQSHWKAFQSFLKLKGLRDVSESVVLDFLSCSAHDRGRSSATLSTHLAALADPSNTAGLRALTRFPSGRPSAGDGSAVSLSLSPKVLGKKRAGGPTVSKPVVVPAWTAGDAAHPLCPVSALRCYLDASEPWACDLQFCSATLSLVVPSPPGDLPAGSGASSSRRIRVTPRSHDVRGVAASLAFLRTHSLEKVREGGQWSTASCFVARYLSYSVVDSPCVALGLPPSGGAGVVDAGPPLDVSA
;
A
#
# COMPACT_ATOMS: atom_id res chain seq x y z
N MET A 1 -4.53 39.45 28.35
CA MET A 1 -4.72 38.38 27.36
C MET A 1 -4.54 37.06 28.08
N VAL A 2 -5.62 36.31 28.30
CA VAL A 2 -5.58 34.99 28.94
C VAL A 2 -5.36 33.97 27.83
N ALA A 3 -4.24 33.25 27.87
CA ALA A 3 -4.02 32.13 26.96
C ALA A 3 -5.10 31.06 27.23
N PRO A 4 -5.79 30.53 26.21
CA PRO A 4 -6.75 29.46 26.44
C PRO A 4 -5.99 28.23 26.96
N LEU A 5 -6.26 27.85 28.21
CA LEU A 5 -5.88 26.55 28.74
C LEU A 5 -6.67 25.49 27.97
N TRP A 6 -6.02 24.85 27.01
CA TRP A 6 -6.55 23.66 26.35
C TRP A 6 -6.58 22.50 27.35
N PRO A 7 -7.72 21.81 27.54
CA PRO A 7 -7.71 20.55 28.27
C PRO A 7 -6.85 19.54 27.51
N ALA A 8 -6.01 18.78 28.22
CA ALA A 8 -5.20 17.71 27.65
C ALA A 8 -6.12 16.67 26.98
N GLN A 9 -6.25 16.75 25.65
CA GLN A 9 -7.13 15.87 24.91
C GLN A 9 -6.50 14.47 24.77
N PRO A 10 -7.23 13.38 25.07
CA PRO A 10 -6.69 12.01 25.08
C PRO A 10 -5.96 11.59 23.78
N TRP A 11 -6.48 12.02 22.63
CA TRP A 11 -5.91 11.69 21.32
C TRP A 11 -4.54 12.35 21.06
N PHE A 12 -4.18 13.40 21.79
CA PHE A 12 -2.87 14.04 21.64
C PHE A 12 -1.75 13.14 22.19
N SER A 13 -2.03 12.46 23.30
CA SER A 13 -1.19 11.41 23.87
C SER A 13 -1.05 10.23 22.91
N GLU A 14 -2.14 9.87 22.22
CA GLU A 14 -2.15 8.83 21.19
C GLU A 14 -1.34 9.24 19.95
N LEU A 15 -1.43 10.50 19.50
CA LEU A 15 -0.63 11.01 18.38
C LEU A 15 0.87 10.97 18.67
N LYS A 16 1.27 11.35 19.89
CA LYS A 16 2.65 11.23 20.35
C LYS A 16 3.10 9.76 20.42
N ALA A 17 2.23 8.86 20.85
CA ALA A 17 2.49 7.42 20.89
C ALA A 17 2.55 6.78 19.48
N TRP A 18 1.81 7.30 18.51
CA TRP A 18 1.74 6.76 17.14
C TRP A 18 2.89 7.23 16.25
N CYS A 19 3.49 8.37 16.55
CA CYS A 19 4.65 8.89 15.83
C CYS A 19 5.75 9.42 16.77
N PRO A 20 6.32 8.60 17.67
CA PRO A 20 7.34 9.04 18.62
C PRO A 20 8.53 9.76 17.96
N PRO A 21 9.03 9.32 16.78
CA PRO A 21 10.11 10.05 16.12
C PRO A 21 9.63 11.41 15.58
N LEU A 22 8.44 11.52 15.00
CA LEU A 22 8.07 12.76 14.28
C LEU A 22 7.85 13.96 15.21
N PHE A 23 7.41 13.72 16.46
CA PHE A 23 7.23 14.79 17.44
C PHE A 23 8.53 15.23 18.13
N LEU A 24 9.46 14.29 18.38
CA LEU A 24 10.78 14.61 18.95
C LEU A 24 11.70 15.33 17.95
N TYR A 25 11.33 15.28 16.68
CA TYR A 25 12.07 15.83 15.55
C TYR A 25 11.23 16.85 14.77
N TRP A 26 10.29 17.53 15.45
CA TRP A 26 9.73 18.74 14.87
C TRP A 26 10.84 19.78 14.75
N PRO A 27 11.05 20.40 13.58
CA PRO A 27 12.05 21.46 13.47
C PRO A 27 11.68 22.54 14.47
N SER A 28 12.60 22.89 15.37
CA SER A 28 12.54 24.16 16.07
C SER A 28 12.51 25.23 14.97
N PHE A 29 11.31 25.70 14.63
CA PHE A 29 11.14 26.80 13.71
C PHE A 29 11.82 27.98 14.38
N SER A 30 13.04 28.32 13.95
CA SER A 30 13.73 29.51 14.44
C SER A 30 12.82 30.70 14.15
N PRO A 31 12.27 31.38 15.19
CA PRO A 31 11.42 32.52 14.97
C PRO A 31 12.26 33.59 14.26
N GLY A 32 11.92 33.89 13.00
CA GLY A 32 12.50 35.00 12.25
C GLY A 32 13.18 34.69 10.91
N GLN A 33 13.26 33.44 10.43
CA GLN A 33 14.20 33.15 9.32
C GLN A 33 13.68 32.69 7.95
N ALA A 34 12.37 32.64 7.68
CA ALA A 34 11.93 32.55 6.28
C ALA A 34 10.48 32.99 6.12
N SER A 35 10.26 33.98 5.26
CA SER A 35 8.94 34.21 4.67
C SER A 35 8.53 32.93 3.94
N PHE A 36 7.60 32.20 4.53
CA PHE A 36 7.09 30.97 3.95
C PHE A 36 6.27 31.32 2.71
N HIS A 37 6.73 30.89 1.53
CA HIS A 37 5.97 31.08 0.30
C HIS A 37 4.78 30.12 0.32
N LEU A 38 3.63 30.62 0.77
CA LEU A 38 2.35 29.91 0.85
C LEU A 38 1.89 29.30 -0.48
N GLU A 39 2.45 29.69 -1.62
CA GLU A 39 2.15 29.13 -2.95
C GLU A 39 3.13 28.06 -3.44
N ALA A 40 4.23 27.83 -2.72
CA ALA A 40 5.23 26.85 -3.13
C ALA A 40 4.63 25.44 -3.15
N THR A 41 5.00 24.65 -4.15
CA THR A 41 4.72 23.21 -4.14
C THR A 41 5.44 22.54 -2.99
N ARG A 42 4.96 21.36 -2.58
CA ARG A 42 5.61 20.58 -1.54
C ARG A 42 7.06 20.24 -1.93
N LEU A 43 7.30 19.97 -3.20
CA LEU A 43 8.63 19.65 -3.71
C LEU A 43 9.57 20.85 -3.68
N GLU A 44 9.09 22.06 -3.99
CA GLU A 44 9.86 23.30 -3.83
C GLU A 44 10.17 23.60 -2.36
N PHE A 45 9.22 23.35 -1.45
CA PHE A 45 9.46 23.45 -0.02
C PHE A 45 10.52 22.44 0.45
N LEU A 46 10.44 21.18 0.00
CA LEU A 46 11.47 20.16 0.27
C LEU A 46 12.85 20.59 -0.24
N ARG A 47 12.93 21.02 -1.50
CA ARG A 47 14.16 21.50 -2.15
C ARG A 47 14.80 22.63 -1.36
N THR A 48 14.01 23.63 -1.01
CA THR A 48 14.49 24.79 -0.24
C THR A 48 15.02 24.37 1.13
N SER A 49 14.32 23.45 1.82
CA SER A 49 14.80 22.96 3.11
C SER A 49 16.08 22.11 2.99
N LEU A 50 16.11 21.16 2.06
CA LEU A 50 17.27 20.28 1.84
C LEU A 50 18.53 21.08 1.51
N ARG A 51 18.43 22.07 0.61
CA ARG A 51 19.55 22.95 0.24
C ARG A 51 20.18 23.72 1.40
N ARG A 52 19.50 23.84 2.55
CA ARG A 52 20.08 24.45 3.76
C ARG A 52 21.03 23.51 4.50
N THR A 53 20.92 22.21 4.26
CA THR A 53 21.62 21.16 5.02
C THR A 53 22.56 20.31 4.18
N VAL A 54 22.31 20.20 2.87
CA VAL A 54 23.12 19.43 1.93
C VAL A 54 23.39 20.24 0.66
N SER A 55 24.34 19.79 -0.16
CA SER A 55 24.63 20.42 -1.45
C SER A 55 23.44 20.31 -2.41
N ASP A 56 23.38 21.21 -3.39
CA ASP A 56 22.28 21.28 -4.35
C ASP A 56 22.11 19.97 -5.14
N THR A 57 23.23 19.41 -5.62
CA THR A 57 23.24 18.12 -6.34
C THR A 57 22.65 16.99 -5.50
N VAL A 58 23.03 16.90 -4.22
CA VAL A 58 22.52 15.87 -3.30
C VAL A 58 21.03 16.07 -3.04
N ALA A 59 20.56 17.31 -2.89
CA ALA A 59 19.14 17.63 -2.73
C ALA A 59 18.31 17.18 -3.95
N GLU A 60 18.76 17.48 -5.17
CA GLU A 60 18.06 17.04 -6.39
C GLU A 60 18.05 15.52 -6.54
N ASP A 61 19.15 14.83 -6.23
CA ASP A 61 19.21 13.36 -6.26
C ASP A 61 18.21 12.73 -5.28
N MET A 62 18.10 13.29 -4.06
CA MET A 62 17.14 12.84 -3.05
C MET A 62 15.70 13.06 -3.50
N LEU A 63 15.41 14.20 -4.12
CA LEU A 63 14.08 14.54 -4.64
C LEU A 63 13.70 13.69 -5.86
N ALA A 64 14.65 13.44 -6.77
CA ALA A 64 14.46 12.62 -7.96
C ALA A 64 14.09 11.18 -7.63
N ALA A 65 14.51 10.69 -6.46
CA ALA A 65 14.19 9.35 -6.02
C ALA A 65 12.82 9.22 -5.33
N LEU A 66 12.09 10.32 -5.12
CA LEU A 66 10.71 10.26 -4.63
C LEU A 66 9.78 9.63 -5.67
N ARG A 67 8.97 8.67 -5.24
CA ARG A 67 7.97 8.03 -6.11
C ARG A 67 6.90 9.06 -6.51
N PRO A 68 6.50 9.15 -7.80
CA PRO A 68 5.47 10.09 -8.24
C PRO A 68 4.14 9.97 -7.48
N SER A 69 3.76 8.76 -7.06
CA SER A 69 2.55 8.54 -6.25
C SER A 69 2.65 9.21 -4.86
N SER A 70 3.78 9.05 -4.17
CA SER A 70 4.04 9.69 -2.87
C SER A 70 4.11 11.21 -3.02
N THR A 71 4.77 11.70 -4.07
CA THR A 71 4.82 13.15 -4.37
C THR A 71 3.44 13.73 -4.59
N ARG A 72 2.57 13.08 -5.38
CA ARG A 72 1.19 13.52 -5.58
C ARG A 72 0.37 13.49 -4.29
N GLN A 73 0.53 12.44 -3.49
CA GLN A 73 -0.16 12.31 -2.21
C GLN A 73 0.25 13.43 -1.25
N TYR A 74 1.55 13.64 -1.03
CA TYR A 74 2.03 14.71 -0.16
C TYR A 74 1.70 16.09 -0.68
N GLN A 75 1.74 16.30 -2.00
CA GLN A 75 1.28 17.55 -2.61
C GLN A 75 -0.21 17.81 -2.34
N SER A 76 -1.05 16.78 -2.37
CA SER A 76 -2.48 16.92 -2.05
C SER A 76 -2.69 17.33 -0.58
N HIS A 77 -2.00 16.67 0.35
CA HIS A 77 -2.05 17.03 1.78
C HIS A 77 -1.47 18.42 2.06
N TRP A 78 -0.41 18.81 1.36
CA TRP A 78 0.18 20.13 1.42
C TRP A 78 -0.79 21.22 0.96
N LYS A 79 -1.46 21.02 -0.19
CA LYS A 79 -2.49 21.94 -0.68
C LYS A 79 -3.63 22.11 0.32
N ALA A 80 -4.06 21.02 0.96
CA ALA A 80 -5.09 21.10 1.99
C ALA A 80 -4.67 21.96 3.19
N PHE A 81 -3.40 21.90 3.59
CA PHE A 81 -2.85 22.76 4.63
C PHE A 81 -2.73 24.21 4.17
N GLN A 82 -2.24 24.47 2.96
CA GLN A 82 -2.20 25.82 2.36
C GLN A 82 -3.61 26.44 2.31
N SER A 83 -4.62 25.66 1.91
CA SER A 83 -6.02 26.12 1.93
C SER A 83 -6.51 26.44 3.34
N PHE A 84 -6.11 25.67 4.36
CA PHE A 84 -6.42 25.95 5.76
C PHE A 84 -5.78 27.27 6.22
N LEU A 85 -4.50 27.50 5.91
CA LEU A 85 -3.80 28.76 6.24
C LEU A 85 -4.48 29.96 5.58
N LYS A 86 -4.82 29.86 4.29
CA LYS A 86 -5.55 30.89 3.55
C LYS A 86 -6.91 31.19 4.17
N LEU A 87 -7.67 30.15 4.52
CA LEU A 87 -8.99 30.29 5.15
C LEU A 87 -8.91 30.98 6.52
N LYS A 88 -7.86 30.72 7.30
CA LYS A 88 -7.66 31.31 8.63
C LYS A 88 -6.93 32.67 8.58
N GLY A 89 -6.51 33.13 7.40
CA GLY A 89 -5.72 34.36 7.24
C GLY A 89 -4.34 34.28 7.90
N LEU A 90 -3.80 33.07 8.08
CA LEU A 90 -2.53 32.83 8.76
C LEU A 90 -1.37 32.94 7.77
N ARG A 91 -0.34 33.71 8.13
CA ARG A 91 0.88 33.86 7.33
C ARG A 91 2.05 33.05 7.88
N ASP A 92 2.10 32.94 9.20
CA ASP A 92 3.17 32.23 9.91
C ASP A 92 2.72 30.82 10.28
N VAL A 93 3.61 29.86 10.07
CA VAL A 93 3.38 28.45 10.43
C VAL A 93 4.08 28.19 11.75
N SER A 94 3.30 27.99 12.81
CA SER A 94 3.78 27.50 14.10
C SER A 94 3.33 26.05 14.33
N GLU A 95 3.89 25.41 15.36
CA GLU A 95 3.40 24.11 15.82
C GLU A 95 1.90 24.16 16.16
N SER A 96 1.45 25.21 16.87
CA SER A 96 0.03 25.36 17.22
C SER A 96 -0.87 25.42 15.99
N VAL A 97 -0.45 26.10 14.92
CA VAL A 97 -1.20 26.17 13.65
C VAL A 97 -1.30 24.81 12.97
N VAL A 98 -0.24 24.00 13.01
CA VAL A 98 -0.26 22.63 12.48
C VAL A 98 -1.18 21.74 13.32
N LEU A 99 -1.15 21.87 14.65
CA LEU A 99 -2.03 21.12 15.53
C LEU A 99 -3.50 21.52 15.34
N ASP A 100 -3.79 22.80 15.17
CA ASP A 100 -5.14 23.30 14.83
C ASP A 100 -5.62 22.73 13.50
N PHE A 101 -4.76 22.65 12.49
CA PHE A 101 -5.09 22.04 11.21
C PHE A 101 -5.42 20.54 11.35
N LEU A 102 -4.61 19.80 12.11
CA LEU A 102 -4.83 18.37 12.34
C LEU A 102 -6.11 18.13 13.14
N SER A 103 -6.38 18.96 14.15
CA SER A 103 -7.61 18.95 14.95
C SER A 103 -8.84 19.21 14.08
N CYS A 104 -8.84 20.28 13.28
CA CYS A 104 -9.89 20.59 12.30
C CYS A 104 -10.09 19.44 11.30
N SER A 105 -9.01 18.82 10.82
CA SER A 105 -9.10 17.67 9.91
C SER A 105 -9.71 16.43 10.58
N ALA A 106 -9.41 16.18 11.85
CA ALA A 106 -9.96 15.05 12.60
C ALA A 106 -11.45 15.25 12.90
N HIS A 107 -11.80 16.39 13.50
CA HIS A 107 -13.14 16.64 14.05
C HIS A 107 -14.11 17.13 12.99
N ASP A 108 -13.74 18.14 12.20
CA ASP A 108 -14.70 18.79 11.26
C ASP A 108 -14.86 17.97 9.98
N ARG A 109 -13.82 17.22 9.60
CA ARG A 109 -13.78 16.44 8.34
C ARG A 109 -13.81 14.94 8.54
N GLY A 110 -13.88 14.45 9.78
CA GLY A 110 -13.94 13.03 10.12
C GLY A 110 -12.78 12.22 9.52
N ARG A 111 -11.57 12.78 9.41
CA ARG A 111 -10.45 12.08 8.79
C ARG A 111 -9.89 11.00 9.72
N SER A 112 -9.57 9.85 9.15
CA SER A 112 -8.95 8.74 9.90
C SER A 112 -7.54 9.07 10.37
N SER A 113 -7.10 8.42 11.44
CA SER A 113 -5.74 8.54 12.00
C SER A 113 -4.64 8.34 10.95
N ALA A 114 -4.75 7.33 10.10
CA ALA A 114 -3.80 7.07 9.02
C ALA A 114 -3.69 8.25 8.03
N THR A 115 -4.80 8.96 7.78
CA THR A 115 -4.80 10.15 6.92
C THR A 115 -4.10 11.31 7.63
N LEU A 116 -4.34 11.50 8.92
CA LEU A 116 -3.66 12.53 9.73
C LEU A 116 -2.15 12.30 9.81
N SER A 117 -1.69 11.06 9.98
CA SER A 117 -0.26 10.72 9.91
C SER A 117 0.35 11.07 8.55
N THR A 118 -0.41 10.92 7.47
CA THR A 118 0.05 11.30 6.12
C THR A 118 0.09 12.83 5.96
N HIS A 119 -0.87 13.56 6.54
CA HIS A 119 -0.78 15.02 6.63
C HIS A 119 0.47 15.45 7.41
N LEU A 120 0.72 14.87 8.59
CA LEU A 120 1.90 15.19 9.39
C LEU A 120 3.20 14.91 8.63
N ALA A 121 3.31 13.74 7.98
CA ALA A 121 4.47 13.41 7.15
C ALA A 121 4.63 14.37 5.95
N ALA A 122 3.52 14.83 5.37
CA ALA A 122 3.54 15.84 4.31
C ALA A 122 3.97 17.23 4.82
N LEU A 123 3.81 17.52 6.12
CA LEU A 123 4.23 18.79 6.72
C LEU A 123 5.64 18.75 7.31
N ALA A 124 6.14 17.55 7.66
CA ALA A 124 7.43 17.37 8.29
C ALA A 124 8.61 17.83 7.40
N ASP A 125 9.63 18.39 8.03
CA ASP A 125 10.86 18.82 7.36
C ASP A 125 11.75 17.61 7.03
N PRO A 126 12.16 17.43 5.75
CA PRO A 126 13.01 16.31 5.35
C PRO A 126 14.41 16.34 5.98
N SER A 127 14.90 17.53 6.38
CA SER A 127 16.20 17.68 7.04
C SER A 127 16.28 16.89 8.35
N ASN A 128 15.12 16.51 8.92
CA ASN A 128 15.03 15.78 10.17
C ASN A 128 14.80 14.27 10.00
N THR A 129 15.39 13.63 8.99
CA THR A 129 15.16 12.19 8.76
C THR A 129 16.41 11.35 8.56
N ALA A 130 16.63 10.44 9.50
CA ALA A 130 17.37 9.19 9.35
C ALA A 130 16.82 8.25 8.23
N GLY A 131 15.82 8.69 7.46
CA GLY A 131 15.06 7.90 6.47
C GLY A 131 15.61 7.92 5.04
N LEU A 132 16.64 8.72 4.75
CA LEU A 132 17.12 8.99 3.38
C LEU A 132 18.02 7.90 2.77
N ARG A 133 18.33 6.82 3.49
CA ARG A 133 19.24 5.75 3.02
C ARG A 133 18.64 4.77 2.00
N ALA A 134 17.40 4.95 1.54
CA ALA A 134 16.65 3.89 0.87
C ALA A 134 16.50 4.03 -0.67
N LEU A 135 17.21 4.94 -1.30
CA LEU A 135 16.83 5.43 -2.63
C LEU A 135 17.99 5.40 -3.63
N THR A 136 18.30 4.24 -4.21
CA THR A 136 18.83 4.15 -5.60
C THR A 136 18.65 2.74 -6.21
N ARG A 137 18.42 2.73 -7.55
CA ARG A 137 18.87 1.75 -8.59
C ARG A 137 17.87 0.81 -9.33
N PHE A 138 18.20 0.71 -10.62
CA PHE A 138 17.68 0.00 -11.81
C PHE A 138 18.54 -1.27 -12.08
N PRO A 139 18.23 -2.24 -13.00
CA PRO A 139 17.58 -2.14 -14.32
C PRO A 139 16.49 -3.21 -14.64
N SER A 140 15.89 -3.13 -15.84
CA SER A 140 14.76 -3.94 -16.35
C SER A 140 15.18 -5.28 -16.97
N GLY A 141 14.45 -6.35 -16.66
CA GLY A 141 14.55 -7.65 -17.34
C GLY A 141 13.24 -8.03 -18.02
N ARG A 142 13.33 -8.77 -19.13
CA ARG A 142 12.18 -9.46 -19.75
C ARG A 142 11.93 -10.80 -19.02
N PRO A 143 10.68 -11.30 -19.00
CA PRO A 143 10.41 -12.65 -18.53
C PRO A 143 11.04 -13.66 -19.49
N SER A 144 11.49 -14.79 -18.98
CA SER A 144 11.91 -15.93 -19.79
C SER A 144 10.95 -17.07 -19.50
N ALA A 145 10.26 -17.54 -20.55
CA ALA A 145 9.36 -18.68 -20.44
C ALA A 145 10.19 -19.96 -20.52
N GLY A 146 10.14 -20.77 -19.46
CA GLY A 146 10.76 -22.10 -19.43
C GLY A 146 9.88 -23.18 -20.07
N ASP A 147 10.20 -24.43 -19.76
CA ASP A 147 9.56 -25.70 -20.18
C ASP A 147 8.04 -25.84 -19.91
N GLY A 148 7.40 -24.84 -19.29
CA GLY A 148 5.99 -24.85 -18.94
C GLY A 148 5.64 -25.39 -17.58
N SER A 149 6.63 -25.87 -16.83
CA SER A 149 6.47 -26.20 -15.41
C SER A 149 6.44 -24.97 -14.52
N ALA A 150 7.03 -23.85 -14.97
CA ALA A 150 7.01 -22.58 -14.26
C ALA A 150 7.25 -21.40 -15.22
N VAL A 151 6.85 -20.20 -14.78
CA VAL A 151 7.24 -18.95 -15.42
C VAL A 151 8.11 -18.15 -14.48
N SER A 152 9.27 -17.71 -14.98
CA SER A 152 10.19 -16.85 -14.25
C SER A 152 9.93 -15.39 -14.62
N LEU A 153 9.39 -14.64 -13.68
CA LEU A 153 9.17 -13.21 -13.79
C LEU A 153 10.39 -12.47 -13.26
N SER A 154 11.18 -11.92 -14.19
CA SER A 154 12.23 -10.97 -13.88
C SER A 154 11.61 -9.67 -13.39
N LEU A 155 11.52 -9.50 -12.07
CA LEU A 155 10.99 -8.28 -11.50
C LEU A 155 11.94 -7.13 -11.78
N SER A 156 11.43 -6.05 -12.39
CA SER A 156 12.17 -4.79 -12.38
C SER A 156 12.33 -4.33 -10.92
N PRO A 157 13.55 -3.95 -10.48
CA PRO A 157 13.84 -3.49 -9.12
C PRO A 157 12.92 -2.37 -8.62
N LYS A 158 12.30 -1.61 -9.53
CA LYS A 158 11.38 -0.49 -9.23
C LYS A 158 10.13 -0.92 -8.44
N VAL A 159 9.67 -2.15 -8.59
CA VAL A 159 8.34 -2.56 -8.09
C VAL A 159 8.40 -3.14 -6.66
N LEU A 160 9.48 -3.84 -6.30
CA LEU A 160 9.56 -4.62 -5.05
C LEU A 160 10.63 -4.21 -4.04
N GLY A 161 11.34 -3.10 -4.26
CA GLY A 161 12.27 -2.53 -3.28
C GLY A 161 11.57 -1.87 -2.08
N LYS A 162 10.81 -2.62 -1.27
CA LYS A 162 10.40 -2.19 0.06
C LYS A 162 11.25 -2.95 1.09
N LYS A 163 12.41 -2.35 1.41
CA LYS A 163 13.33 -2.70 2.51
C LYS A 163 13.73 -4.18 2.64
N ARG A 164 14.82 -4.57 1.97
CA ARG A 164 15.78 -5.51 2.57
C ARG A 164 17.05 -4.72 2.87
N ALA A 165 17.36 -4.57 4.15
CA ALA A 165 18.60 -3.95 4.62
C ALA A 165 19.71 -5.00 4.49
N GLY A 166 20.46 -4.98 3.39
CA GLY A 166 21.62 -5.87 3.20
C GLY A 166 22.04 -6.05 1.75
N GLY A 167 23.03 -5.26 1.32
CA GLY A 167 23.85 -5.50 0.12
C GLY A 167 23.15 -5.45 -1.25
N PRO A 168 23.93 -5.42 -2.36
CA PRO A 168 23.43 -5.59 -3.72
C PRO A 168 23.04 -7.05 -3.95
N THR A 169 21.92 -7.49 -3.40
CA THR A 169 21.35 -8.79 -3.78
C THR A 169 20.65 -8.62 -5.13
N VAL A 170 21.16 -9.30 -6.16
CA VAL A 170 20.40 -9.59 -7.39
C VAL A 170 19.03 -10.10 -6.95
N SER A 171 17.96 -9.39 -7.33
CA SER A 171 16.60 -9.82 -6.98
C SER A 171 16.38 -11.18 -7.61
N LYS A 172 16.24 -12.22 -6.78
CA LYS A 172 15.86 -13.55 -7.26
C LYS A 172 14.58 -13.40 -8.09
N PRO A 173 14.53 -13.93 -9.32
CA PRO A 173 13.32 -13.85 -10.14
C PRO A 173 12.16 -14.51 -9.39
N VAL A 174 10.95 -13.97 -9.60
CA VAL A 174 9.75 -14.60 -9.04
C VAL A 174 9.39 -15.77 -9.94
N VAL A 175 9.56 -16.98 -9.42
CA VAL A 175 9.16 -18.19 -10.10
C VAL A 175 7.72 -18.49 -9.71
N VAL A 176 6.82 -18.44 -10.70
CA VAL A 176 5.43 -18.84 -10.54
C VAL A 176 5.29 -20.27 -11.07
N PRO A 177 5.09 -21.28 -10.22
CA PRO A 177 4.94 -22.65 -10.67
C PRO A 177 3.62 -22.81 -11.43
N ALA A 178 3.61 -23.71 -12.42
CA ALA A 178 2.40 -24.18 -13.04
C ALA A 178 1.58 -24.95 -12.00
N TRP A 179 0.28 -24.70 -11.99
CA TRP A 179 -0.63 -25.46 -11.17
C TRP A 179 -1.21 -26.59 -12.01
N THR A 180 -0.94 -27.83 -11.63
CA THR A 180 -1.45 -29.02 -12.28
C THR A 180 -2.51 -29.72 -11.41
N ALA A 181 -3.44 -30.40 -12.05
CA ALA A 181 -4.43 -31.29 -11.44
C ALA A 181 -4.30 -32.65 -12.12
N GLY A 182 -3.50 -33.55 -11.52
CA GLY A 182 -3.03 -34.75 -12.21
C GLY A 182 -2.08 -34.40 -13.34
N ASP A 183 -2.28 -35.00 -14.52
CA ASP A 183 -1.44 -34.79 -15.70
C ASP A 183 -1.85 -33.55 -16.53
N ALA A 184 -2.94 -32.87 -16.16
CA ALA A 184 -3.43 -31.69 -16.86
C ALA A 184 -3.13 -30.39 -16.09
N ALA A 185 -2.94 -29.29 -16.82
CA ALA A 185 -2.88 -27.96 -16.21
C ALA A 185 -4.24 -27.60 -15.59
N HIS A 186 -4.23 -27.10 -14.36
CA HIS A 186 -5.43 -26.64 -13.68
C HIS A 186 -6.06 -25.47 -14.48
N PRO A 187 -7.40 -25.35 -14.59
CA PRO A 187 -8.04 -24.24 -15.33
C PRO A 187 -7.66 -22.85 -14.81
N LEU A 188 -7.27 -22.75 -13.54
CA LEU A 188 -6.77 -21.53 -12.89
C LEU A 188 -5.23 -21.48 -12.80
N CYS A 189 -4.52 -22.24 -13.63
CA CYS A 189 -3.06 -22.25 -13.65
C CYS A 189 -2.54 -20.87 -14.08
N PRO A 190 -1.75 -20.19 -13.22
CA PRO A 190 -1.25 -18.86 -13.53
C PRO A 190 -0.30 -18.86 -14.74
N VAL A 191 0.44 -19.96 -14.95
CA VAL A 191 1.33 -20.14 -16.10
C VAL A 191 0.52 -20.23 -17.40
N SER A 192 -0.55 -21.02 -17.43
CA SER A 192 -1.43 -21.13 -18.61
C SER A 192 -2.13 -19.80 -18.89
N ALA A 193 -2.65 -19.13 -17.85
CA ALA A 193 -3.30 -17.83 -18.00
C ALA A 193 -2.34 -16.75 -18.55
N LEU A 194 -1.09 -16.74 -18.07
CA LEU A 194 -0.07 -15.83 -18.56
C LEU A 194 0.32 -16.13 -20.01
N ARG A 195 0.42 -17.40 -20.40
CA ARG A 195 0.66 -17.78 -21.81
C ARG A 195 -0.46 -17.29 -22.71
N CYS A 196 -1.71 -17.60 -22.38
CA CYS A 196 -2.86 -17.11 -23.14
C CYS A 196 -2.88 -15.58 -23.27
N TYR A 197 -2.50 -14.87 -22.20
CA TYR A 197 -2.35 -13.42 -22.25
C TYR A 197 -1.26 -12.98 -23.23
N LEU A 198 -0.06 -13.58 -23.13
CA LEU A 198 1.07 -13.25 -23.99
C LEU A 198 0.72 -13.50 -25.47
N ASP A 199 0.15 -14.66 -25.78
CA ASP A 199 -0.29 -15.03 -27.14
C ASP A 199 -1.33 -14.05 -27.67
N ALA A 200 -2.32 -13.65 -26.85
CA ALA A 200 -3.32 -12.66 -27.25
C ALA A 200 -2.77 -11.23 -27.37
N SER A 201 -1.68 -10.93 -26.66
CA SER A 201 -1.05 -9.61 -26.61
C SER A 201 0.07 -9.41 -27.62
N GLU A 202 0.52 -10.48 -28.29
CA GLU A 202 1.60 -10.47 -29.29
C GLU A 202 1.42 -9.36 -30.36
N PRO A 203 0.21 -9.08 -30.89
CA PRO A 203 0.01 -8.01 -31.87
C PRO A 203 0.26 -6.60 -31.32
N TRP A 204 0.31 -6.44 -29.99
CA TRP A 204 0.35 -5.18 -29.26
C TRP A 204 1.64 -4.99 -28.47
N ALA A 205 2.74 -5.62 -28.91
CA ALA A 205 4.03 -5.66 -28.23
C ALA A 205 4.66 -4.26 -28.05
N CYS A 206 4.10 -3.47 -27.15
CA CYS A 206 4.77 -2.35 -26.51
C CYS A 206 5.74 -2.92 -25.46
N ASP A 207 6.80 -2.19 -25.10
CA ASP A 207 7.76 -2.57 -24.05
C ASP A 207 7.15 -2.74 -22.63
N LEU A 208 5.83 -2.64 -22.50
CA LEU A 208 5.08 -2.90 -21.28
C LEU A 208 4.60 -4.34 -21.27
N GLN A 209 5.07 -5.12 -20.28
CA GLN A 209 4.71 -6.54 -20.11
C GLN A 209 3.21 -6.80 -19.95
N PHE A 210 2.44 -5.80 -19.54
CA PHE A 210 0.99 -5.87 -19.47
C PHE A 210 0.35 -4.53 -19.90
N CYS A 211 -0.43 -4.56 -20.97
CA CYS A 211 -1.33 -3.46 -21.32
C CYS A 211 -2.53 -3.48 -20.36
N SER A 212 -2.88 -2.30 -19.81
CA SER A 212 -3.96 -2.14 -18.83
C SER A 212 -5.33 -2.40 -19.47
N ALA A 213 -5.75 -3.66 -19.55
CA ALA A 213 -7.14 -4.01 -19.76
C ALA A 213 -7.85 -4.05 -18.40
N THR A 214 -8.95 -3.30 -18.26
CA THR A 214 -9.75 -3.32 -17.03
C THR A 214 -10.43 -4.69 -16.90
N LEU A 215 -9.89 -5.57 -16.05
CA LEU A 215 -10.53 -6.83 -15.71
C LEU A 215 -11.85 -6.53 -14.99
N SER A 216 -12.98 -6.82 -15.64
CA SER A 216 -14.30 -6.78 -15.02
C SER A 216 -14.65 -8.19 -14.58
N LEU A 217 -14.73 -8.43 -13.27
CA LEU A 217 -15.29 -9.67 -12.76
C LEU A 217 -16.82 -9.56 -12.85
N VAL A 218 -17.45 -10.55 -13.47
CA VAL A 218 -18.91 -10.71 -13.42
C VAL A 218 -19.20 -11.59 -12.22
N VAL A 219 -19.56 -10.97 -11.09
CA VAL A 219 -20.02 -11.72 -9.92
C VAL A 219 -21.49 -12.10 -10.16
N PRO A 220 -21.86 -13.39 -10.10
CA PRO A 220 -23.26 -13.77 -10.06
C PRO A 220 -23.90 -13.15 -8.82
N SER A 221 -24.97 -12.37 -8.97
CA SER A 221 -25.75 -11.96 -7.80
C SER A 221 -26.21 -13.23 -7.08
N PRO A 222 -26.09 -13.32 -5.75
CA PRO A 222 -26.70 -14.42 -5.02
C PRO A 222 -28.20 -14.47 -5.37
N PRO A 223 -28.81 -15.66 -5.41
CA PRO A 223 -30.26 -15.80 -5.55
C PRO A 223 -30.93 -15.29 -4.27
N GLY A 224 -30.91 -13.98 -4.07
CA GLY A 224 -31.73 -13.32 -3.06
C GLY A 224 -33.14 -13.20 -3.58
N ASP A 225 -34.11 -13.49 -2.72
CA ASP A 225 -35.55 -13.46 -2.94
C ASP A 225 -36.01 -12.18 -3.63
N LEU A 226 -35.97 -12.18 -4.97
CA LEU A 226 -36.65 -11.18 -5.75
C LEU A 226 -38.14 -11.54 -5.69
N PRO A 227 -39.02 -10.62 -5.26
CA PRO A 227 -40.44 -10.89 -5.18
C PRO A 227 -40.94 -11.37 -6.54
N ALA A 228 -41.53 -12.56 -6.55
CA ALA A 228 -42.10 -13.21 -7.72
C ALA A 228 -43.27 -12.37 -8.24
N GLY A 229 -42.99 -11.38 -9.10
CA GLY A 229 -44.06 -10.46 -9.51
C GLY A 229 -43.77 -9.48 -10.65
N SER A 230 -42.56 -9.37 -11.18
CA SER A 230 -42.31 -8.45 -12.31
C SER A 230 -41.60 -9.15 -13.46
N GLY A 231 -42.37 -9.44 -14.51
CA GLY A 231 -41.86 -9.88 -15.80
C GLY A 231 -40.83 -8.88 -16.36
N ALA A 232 -39.82 -9.44 -17.04
CA ALA A 232 -38.74 -8.70 -17.72
C ALA A 232 -37.80 -7.88 -16.81
N SER A 233 -37.30 -8.48 -15.71
CA SER A 233 -36.13 -7.93 -15.01
C SER A 233 -34.85 -8.31 -15.76
N SER A 234 -34.35 -7.38 -16.57
CA SER A 234 -32.98 -7.46 -17.09
C SER A 234 -32.03 -7.38 -15.90
N SER A 235 -31.54 -8.53 -15.42
CA SER A 235 -30.59 -8.59 -14.30
C SER A 235 -29.39 -7.71 -14.61
N ARG A 236 -29.36 -6.51 -14.03
CA ARG A 236 -28.31 -5.53 -14.23
C ARG A 236 -27.06 -6.07 -13.56
N ARG A 237 -26.23 -6.78 -14.32
CA ARG A 237 -24.94 -7.30 -13.86
C ARG A 237 -24.07 -6.11 -13.47
N ILE A 238 -23.95 -5.84 -12.16
CA ILE A 238 -23.01 -4.86 -11.65
C ILE A 238 -21.62 -5.46 -11.87
N ARG A 239 -20.85 -4.84 -12.77
CA ARG A 239 -19.44 -5.19 -12.94
C ARG A 239 -18.69 -4.59 -11.77
N VAL A 240 -18.28 -5.43 -10.83
CA VAL A 240 -17.40 -5.03 -9.73
C VAL A 240 -16.01 -5.55 -10.08
N THR A 241 -15.07 -4.65 -10.32
CA THR A 241 -13.65 -5.01 -10.42
C THR A 241 -13.10 -5.10 -9.01
N PRO A 242 -12.71 -6.30 -8.53
CA PRO A 242 -12.12 -6.42 -7.21
C PRO A 242 -10.79 -5.64 -7.17
N ARG A 243 -10.49 -4.98 -6.05
CA ARG A 243 -9.18 -4.32 -5.91
C ARG A 243 -8.13 -5.41 -5.74
N SER A 244 -6.95 -5.21 -6.32
CA SER A 244 -5.84 -6.16 -6.21
C SER A 244 -5.48 -6.51 -4.76
N HIS A 245 -5.66 -5.56 -3.86
CA HIS A 245 -5.47 -5.74 -2.43
C HIS A 245 -6.49 -6.68 -1.78
N ASP A 246 -7.74 -6.65 -2.25
CA ASP A 246 -8.81 -7.52 -1.76
C ASP A 246 -8.56 -8.95 -2.22
N VAL A 247 -8.21 -9.14 -3.49
CA VAL A 247 -7.81 -10.45 -4.05
C VAL A 247 -6.66 -11.06 -3.26
N ARG A 248 -5.64 -10.24 -2.91
CA ARG A 248 -4.53 -10.68 -2.06
C ARG A 248 -5.00 -11.10 -0.67
N GLY A 249 -5.90 -10.34 -0.05
CA GLY A 249 -6.45 -10.67 1.27
C GLY A 249 -7.23 -11.99 1.28
N VAL A 250 -8.09 -12.20 0.29
CA VAL A 250 -8.86 -13.43 0.12
C VAL A 250 -7.93 -14.63 -0.09
N ALA A 251 -7.00 -14.54 -1.05
CA ALA A 251 -6.08 -15.63 -1.35
C ALA A 251 -5.22 -16.03 -0.14
N ALA A 252 -4.78 -15.04 0.64
CA ALA A 252 -3.97 -15.27 1.83
C ALA A 252 -4.77 -15.80 3.03
N SER A 253 -6.00 -15.31 3.21
CA SER A 253 -6.94 -15.87 4.19
C SER A 253 -7.19 -17.34 3.90
N LEU A 254 -7.47 -17.69 2.64
CA LEU A 254 -7.66 -19.08 2.22
C LEU A 254 -6.41 -19.93 2.43
N ALA A 255 -5.22 -19.40 2.13
CA ALA A 255 -3.96 -20.08 2.40
C ALA A 255 -3.79 -20.40 3.88
N PHE A 256 -4.08 -19.44 4.76
CA PHE A 256 -4.01 -19.65 6.20
C PHE A 256 -5.06 -20.64 6.69
N LEU A 257 -6.32 -20.48 6.28
CA LEU A 257 -7.44 -21.27 6.77
C LEU A 257 -7.43 -22.73 6.28
N ARG A 258 -6.76 -23.02 5.15
CA ARG A 258 -6.81 -24.35 4.53
C ARG A 258 -5.52 -25.14 4.60
N THR A 259 -4.37 -24.50 4.35
CA THR A 259 -3.18 -25.27 3.94
C THR A 259 -1.88 -24.83 4.60
N HIS A 260 -1.78 -23.62 5.14
CA HIS A 260 -0.50 -23.05 5.56
C HIS A 260 -0.53 -22.42 6.94
N SER A 261 0.59 -22.57 7.64
CA SER A 261 0.81 -21.86 8.90
C SER A 261 0.86 -20.35 8.67
N LEU A 262 0.55 -19.60 9.72
CA LEU A 262 0.63 -18.14 9.74
C LEU A 262 2.00 -17.64 9.28
N GLU A 263 3.08 -18.35 9.62
CA GLU A 263 4.44 -17.99 9.24
C GLU A 263 4.70 -18.17 7.73
N LYS A 264 4.23 -19.28 7.15
CA LYS A 264 4.31 -19.49 5.69
C LYS A 264 3.51 -18.45 4.92
N VAL A 265 2.32 -18.10 5.41
CA VAL A 265 1.51 -17.02 4.83
C VAL A 265 2.23 -15.69 4.98
N ARG A 266 2.77 -15.36 6.16
CA ARG A 266 3.59 -14.16 6.42
C ARG A 266 4.70 -14.02 5.39
N GLU A 267 5.48 -15.08 5.19
CA GLU A 267 6.62 -15.09 4.27
C GLU A 267 6.18 -15.01 2.80
N GLY A 268 5.26 -15.87 2.38
CA GLY A 268 4.79 -15.94 0.99
C GLY A 268 4.05 -14.68 0.55
N GLY A 269 3.27 -14.08 1.45
CA GLY A 269 2.65 -12.79 1.23
C GLY A 269 3.52 -11.60 1.63
N GLN A 270 4.79 -11.79 1.98
CA GLN A 270 5.77 -10.72 2.25
C GLN A 270 5.28 -9.66 3.25
N TRP A 271 4.62 -10.09 4.33
CA TRP A 271 4.25 -9.20 5.43
C TRP A 271 5.42 -9.01 6.39
N SER A 272 5.58 -7.79 6.89
CA SER A 272 6.62 -7.49 7.89
C SER A 272 6.42 -8.26 9.18
N THR A 273 5.16 -8.43 9.60
CA THR A 273 4.77 -9.14 10.82
C THR A 273 3.49 -9.95 10.57
N ALA A 274 3.28 -11.01 11.34
CA ALA A 274 2.06 -11.80 11.29
C ALA A 274 0.82 -10.96 11.67
N SER A 275 0.94 -10.10 12.69
CA SER A 275 -0.15 -9.21 13.13
C SER A 275 -0.65 -8.28 12.02
N CYS A 276 0.23 -7.86 11.09
CA CYS A 276 -0.17 -7.05 9.95
C CYS A 276 -1.12 -7.80 9.01
N PHE A 277 -0.88 -9.09 8.79
CA PHE A 277 -1.78 -9.95 8.03
C PHE A 277 -3.10 -10.15 8.77
N VAL A 278 -3.03 -10.58 10.04
CA VAL A 278 -4.22 -10.86 10.86
C VAL A 278 -5.14 -9.64 10.96
N ALA A 279 -4.60 -8.47 11.31
CA ALA A 279 -5.41 -7.28 11.54
C ALA A 279 -5.99 -6.65 10.27
N ARG A 280 -5.43 -6.92 9.08
CA ARG A 280 -5.79 -6.19 7.86
C ARG A 280 -6.29 -7.03 6.69
N TYR A 281 -6.05 -8.34 6.74
CA TYR A 281 -6.30 -9.22 5.59
C TYR A 281 -7.02 -10.51 5.96
N LEU A 282 -6.86 -11.02 7.18
CA LEU A 282 -7.50 -12.26 7.58
C LEU A 282 -9.03 -12.08 7.65
N SER A 283 -9.75 -12.83 6.82
CA SER A 283 -11.21 -12.88 6.82
C SER A 283 -11.67 -14.32 6.95
N TYR A 284 -12.39 -14.65 8.03
CA TYR A 284 -12.94 -15.99 8.22
C TYR A 284 -14.14 -16.28 7.30
N SER A 285 -14.78 -15.23 6.77
CA SER A 285 -15.94 -15.36 5.86
C SER A 285 -15.60 -15.98 4.50
N VAL A 286 -14.31 -16.14 4.17
CA VAL A 286 -13.91 -16.70 2.87
C VAL A 286 -13.62 -18.20 2.92
N VAL A 287 -13.81 -18.87 4.05
CA VAL A 287 -13.41 -20.28 4.25
C VAL A 287 -13.97 -21.22 3.17
N ASP A 288 -15.17 -20.95 2.65
CA ASP A 288 -15.84 -21.75 1.62
C ASP A 288 -15.65 -21.21 0.19
N SER A 289 -14.86 -20.15 0.01
CA SER A 289 -14.66 -19.55 -1.31
C SER A 289 -13.86 -20.48 -2.23
N PRO A 290 -14.32 -20.75 -3.47
CA PRO A 290 -13.63 -21.62 -4.42
C PRO A 290 -12.45 -20.89 -5.11
N CYS A 291 -11.52 -20.37 -4.32
CA CYS A 291 -10.38 -19.58 -4.79
C CYS A 291 -9.05 -20.25 -4.41
N VAL A 292 -8.03 -19.93 -5.21
CA VAL A 292 -6.67 -20.48 -5.11
C VAL A 292 -5.91 -19.80 -3.98
N ALA A 293 -5.45 -20.59 -3.02
CA ALA A 293 -4.63 -20.13 -1.92
C ALA A 293 -3.17 -19.96 -2.35
N LEU A 294 -2.76 -18.73 -2.69
CA LEU A 294 -1.36 -18.31 -2.90
C LEU A 294 -0.49 -19.21 -3.83
N GLY A 295 -1.10 -19.99 -4.74
CA GLY A 295 -0.37 -20.85 -5.68
C GLY A 295 0.45 -21.96 -5.02
N LEU A 296 0.18 -22.27 -3.75
CA LEU A 296 0.81 -23.37 -3.06
C LEU A 296 -0.07 -24.62 -3.24
N PRO A 297 0.46 -25.74 -3.73
CA PRO A 297 -0.32 -26.96 -3.82
C PRO A 297 -0.79 -27.36 -2.42
N PRO A 298 -2.01 -27.90 -2.27
CA PRO A 298 -2.40 -28.51 -1.01
C PRO A 298 -1.34 -29.54 -0.66
N SER A 299 -0.73 -29.43 0.52
CA SER A 299 0.25 -30.41 1.01
C SER A 299 -0.42 -31.78 0.88
N GLY A 300 0.09 -32.63 -0.01
CA GLY A 300 -0.51 -33.89 -0.44
C GLY A 300 -0.52 -34.96 0.66
N GLY A 301 -1.14 -34.67 1.79
CA GLY A 301 -1.42 -35.61 2.85
C GLY A 301 -2.84 -35.38 3.31
N ALA A 302 -3.67 -36.41 3.20
CA ALA A 302 -4.98 -36.53 3.84
C ALA A 302 -4.89 -36.59 5.39
N GLY A 303 -3.95 -35.84 5.98
CA GLY A 303 -3.96 -35.51 7.39
C GLY A 303 -4.72 -34.21 7.52
N VAL A 304 -5.92 -34.27 8.07
CA VAL A 304 -6.60 -33.11 8.65
C VAL A 304 -5.55 -32.38 9.48
N VAL A 305 -5.14 -31.20 9.04
CA VAL A 305 -4.30 -30.34 9.87
C VAL A 305 -5.21 -29.95 11.01
N ASP A 306 -4.99 -30.58 12.17
CA ASP A 306 -5.67 -30.22 13.40
C ASP A 306 -5.44 -28.71 13.57
N ALA A 307 -6.52 -27.94 13.38
CA ALA A 307 -6.49 -26.52 13.56
C ALA A 307 -6.21 -26.34 15.05
N GLY A 308 -4.93 -26.15 15.39
CA GLY A 308 -4.50 -25.95 16.77
C GLY A 308 -5.41 -24.94 17.46
N PRO A 309 -5.56 -25.03 18.79
CA PRO A 309 -6.55 -24.29 19.54
C PRO A 309 -6.56 -22.82 19.12
N PRO A 310 -7.74 -22.19 18.99
CA PRO A 310 -7.86 -20.82 18.51
C PRO A 310 -6.86 -19.95 19.26
N LEU A 311 -5.96 -19.32 18.50
CA LEU A 311 -4.98 -18.40 19.07
C LEU A 311 -5.75 -17.35 19.87
N ASP A 312 -5.47 -17.28 21.17
CA ASP A 312 -6.00 -16.21 22.02
C ASP A 312 -5.37 -14.90 21.54
N VAL A 313 -6.19 -14.09 20.85
CA VAL A 313 -5.75 -12.81 20.26
C VAL A 313 -5.87 -11.67 21.27
N SER A 314 -5.98 -11.98 22.57
CA SER A 314 -6.02 -11.00 23.66
C SER A 314 -4.61 -10.57 24.05
N ALA A 315 -3.96 -9.73 23.22
CA ALA A 315 -2.72 -9.03 23.56
C ALA A 315 -2.65 -7.63 22.90
#